data_AF-A0A4Q0VQI6-F1
#
_entry.id   AF-A0A4Q0VQI6-F1
#
_cell.length_a   1.000
_cell.length_b   1.000
_cell.length_c   1.000
_cell.angle_alpha   90.00
_cell.angle_beta   90.00
_cell.angle_gamma   90.00
#
_symmetry.space_group_name_H-M   'P 1'
#
loop_
_entity.id
_entity.type
_entity.pdbx_description
1 polymer ?
#
loop_
_entity_poly.entity_id
_entity_poly.type
_entity_poly.pdbx_seq_one_letter_code
_entity_poly.pdbx_strand_id
1 'polypeptide(L)' 'MMDYEIKHMIIDEQYDEEHVTANFTFNNQEYSVTFQKSDLEIINAWRLEENTSLPANLSGELIDTLRKDVKKSI' A
#
# COMPACT_ATOMS: atom_id res chain seq x y z
N MET A 1 -10.79 -0.07 14.93
CA MET A 1 -9.62 -0.55 14.16
C MET A 1 -10.18 -1.03 12.84
N MET A 2 -9.65 -0.55 11.73
CA MET A 2 -10.04 -1.06 10.41
C MET A 2 -9.47 -2.47 10.25
N ASP A 3 -10.31 -3.42 9.84
CA ASP A 3 -9.89 -4.80 9.57
C ASP A 3 -9.24 -4.90 8.19
N TYR A 4 -7.95 -4.60 8.11
CA TYR A 4 -7.10 -4.96 6.98
C TYR A 4 -5.96 -5.88 7.40
N GLU A 5 -5.39 -6.59 6.44
CA GLU A 5 -4.22 -7.46 6.67
C GLU A 5 -3.19 -7.24 5.56
N ILE A 6 -1.96 -6.86 5.94
CA ILE A 6 -0.83 -6.77 5.00
C ILE A 6 -0.34 -8.19 4.70
N LYS A 7 -0.42 -8.60 3.45
CA LYS A 7 0.01 -9.93 2.97
C LYS A 7 1.49 -9.93 2.61
N HIS A 8 1.92 -8.92 1.88
CA HIS A 8 3.28 -8.80 1.38
C HIS A 8 3.73 -7.34 1.39
N MET A 9 5.01 -7.14 1.63
CA MET A 9 5.65 -5.84 1.53
C MET A 9 6.95 -6.01 0.74
N ILE A 10 7.14 -5.15 -0.25
CA ILE A 10 8.28 -5.14 -1.17
C ILE A 10 8.93 -3.77 -1.03
N ILE A 11 10.25 -3.76 -0.84
CA ILE A 11 11.06 -2.54 -0.92
C ILE A 11 11.91 -2.67 -2.17
N ASP A 12 11.79 -1.70 -3.07
CA ASP A 12 12.51 -1.67 -4.34
C ASP A 12 12.99 -0.26 -4.68
N GLU A 13 14.08 -0.19 -5.44
CA GLU A 13 14.62 1.08 -5.95
C GLU A 13 14.13 1.29 -7.38
N GLN A 14 13.47 2.42 -7.61
CA GLN A 14 12.99 2.84 -8.92
C GLN A 14 13.43 4.29 -9.16
N TYR A 15 14.21 4.52 -10.22
CA TYR A 15 14.71 5.86 -10.60
C TYR A 15 15.50 6.58 -9.49
N ASP A 16 16.43 5.88 -8.83
CA ASP A 16 17.22 6.38 -7.69
C ASP A 16 16.40 6.70 -6.42
N GLU A 17 15.12 6.33 -6.39
CA GLU A 17 14.22 6.49 -5.24
C GLU A 17 13.75 5.13 -4.72
N GLU A 18 13.86 4.92 -3.40
CA GLU A 18 13.30 3.73 -2.76
C GLU A 18 11.79 3.86 -2.59
N HIS A 19 11.08 2.79 -2.92
CA HIS A 19 9.65 2.66 -2.80
C HIS A 19 9.29 1.50 -1.88
N VAL A 20 8.15 1.61 -1.21
CA VAL A 20 7.58 0.53 -0.40
C VAL A 20 6.22 0.20 -0.97
N THR A 21 6.08 -0.98 -1.56
CA THR A 21 4.81 -1.49 -2.05
C THR A 21 4.25 -2.49 -1.03
N ALA A 22 3.07 -2.18 -0.48
CA ALA A 22 2.35 -3.04 0.45
C ALA A 22 1.10 -3.62 -0.23
N ASN A 23 1.03 -4.95 -0.31
CA ASN A 23 -0.17 -5.66 -0.72
C ASN A 23 -0.97 -6.05 0.52
N PHE A 24 -2.25 -5.71 0.53
CA PHE A 24 -3.11 -5.93 1.69
C PHE A 24 -4.53 -6.33 1.29
N THR A 25 -5.22 -7.03 2.17
CA THR A 25 -6.64 -7.34 2.02
C THR A 25 -7.47 -6.42 2.91
N PHE A 26 -8.54 -5.85 2.37
CA PHE A 26 -9.52 -5.04 3.11
C PHE A 26 -10.91 -5.31 2.52
N ASN A 27 -11.92 -5.53 3.35
CA ASN A 27 -13.30 -5.85 2.90
C ASN A 27 -13.38 -6.98 1.85
N ASN A 28 -12.61 -8.06 2.04
CA ASN A 28 -12.49 -9.20 1.11
C ASN A 28 -12.01 -8.82 -0.31
N GLN A 29 -11.36 -7.67 -0.45
CA GLN A 29 -10.72 -7.24 -1.70
C GLN A 29 -9.22 -7.12 -1.49
N GLU A 30 -8.45 -7.42 -2.54
CA GLU A 30 -7.01 -7.26 -2.56
C GLU A 30 -6.65 -5.88 -3.09
N TYR A 31 -5.67 -5.26 -2.44
CA TYR A 31 -5.16 -3.95 -2.79
C TYR A 31 -3.65 -3.96 -2.79
N SER A 32 -3.10 -3.02 -3.55
CA SER A 32 -1.69 -2.68 -3.53
C SER A 32 -1.57 -1.17 -3.35
N VAL A 33 -0.69 -0.74 -2.45
CA VAL A 33 -0.36 0.68 -2.28
C VAL A 33 1.15 0.85 -2.32
N THR A 34 1.61 1.80 -3.11
CA THR A 34 3.03 2.15 -3.19
C THR A 34 3.26 3.49 -2.52
N PHE A 35 4.21 3.50 -1.59
CA PHE A 35 4.69 4.68 -0.90
C PHE A 35 6.10 5.04 -1.35
N GLN A 36 6.42 6.33 -1.42
CA GLN A 36 7.80 6.78 -1.45
C GLN A 36 8.43 6.49 -0.08
N LYS A 37 9.57 5.81 -0.02
CA LYS A 37 10.13 5.36 1.28
C LYS A 37 10.61 6.52 2.16
N SER A 38 11.05 7.61 1.56
CA SER A 38 11.64 8.78 2.25
C SER A 38 10.66 9.44 3.23
N ASP A 39 9.39 9.59 2.84
CA ASP A 39 8.37 10.30 3.62
C ASP A 39 7.03 9.56 3.74
N LEU A 40 6.89 8.41 3.06
CA LEU A 40 5.67 7.62 2.97
C LEU A 40 4.49 8.38 2.35
N GLU A 41 4.78 9.28 1.40
CA GLU A 41 3.79 9.81 0.47
C GLU A 41 3.28 8.68 -0.44
N ILE A 42 1.98 8.68 -0.74
CA ILE A 42 1.39 7.68 -1.65
C ILE A 42 1.70 8.09 -3.08
N ILE A 43 2.38 7.18 -3.78
CA ILE A 43 2.62 7.32 -5.22
C ILE A 43 1.41 6.79 -6.00
N ASN A 44 0.89 5.63 -5.62
CA ASN A 44 -0.30 5.05 -6.23
C ASN A 44 -1.01 4.04 -5.31
N ALA A 45 -2.25 3.74 -5.65
CA ALA A 45 -3.03 2.70 -5.01
C ALA A 45 -3.90 1.98 -6.04
N TRP A 46 -3.98 0.66 -5.93
CA TRP A 46 -4.67 -0.21 -6.86
C TRP A 46 -5.54 -1.22 -6.11
N ARG A 47 -6.72 -1.52 -6.66
CA ARG A 47 -7.50 -2.71 -6.32
C ARG A 47 -7.12 -3.80 -7.31
N LEU A 48 -6.70 -4.93 -6.79
CA LEU A 48 -6.29 -6.09 -7.57
C LEU A 48 -7.52 -6.95 -7.87
N GLU A 49 -7.67 -7.34 -9.13
CA GLU A 49 -8.67 -8.29 -9.61
C GLU A 49 -7.94 -9.38 -10.41
N GLU A 50 -8.57 -10.54 -10.63
CA GLU A 50 -7.90 -11.77 -11.11
C GLU A 50 -6.88 -11.57 -12.24
N ASN A 51 -7.13 -10.66 -13.17
CA ASN A 51 -6.22 -10.36 -14.29
C ASN A 51 -6.04 -8.85 -14.57
N THR A 52 -6.43 -7.98 -13.63
CA THR A 52 -6.35 -6.53 -13.85
C THR A 52 -6.14 -5.77 -12.56
N SER A 53 -5.80 -4.49 -12.67
CA SER A 53 -5.67 -3.58 -11.55
C SER A 53 -6.40 -2.29 -11.88
N LEU A 54 -7.25 -1.85 -10.96
CA LEU A 54 -8.03 -0.63 -11.09
C LEU A 54 -7.52 0.39 -10.09
N PRO A 55 -7.43 1.69 -10.44
CA PRO A 55 -7.07 2.72 -9.48
C PRO A 55 -7.99 2.64 -8.25
N ALA A 56 -7.40 2.54 -7.06
CA ALA A 56 -8.14 2.50 -5.81
C ALA A 56 -8.17 3.88 -5.17
N ASN A 57 -9.37 4.33 -4.80
CA ASN A 57 -9.52 5.48 -3.93
C ASN A 57 -9.68 4.98 -2.49
N LEU A 58 -8.57 4.94 -1.74
CA LEU A 58 -8.55 4.55 -0.34
C LEU A 58 -8.93 5.73 0.55
N SER A 59 -9.66 5.48 1.63
CA SER A 59 -9.96 6.56 2.58
C SER A 59 -8.70 7.03 3.31
N GLY A 60 -8.67 8.32 3.67
CA GLY A 60 -7.54 8.90 4.41
C GLY A 60 -7.25 8.18 5.73
N GLU A 61 -8.28 7.71 6.43
CA GLU A 61 -8.12 6.92 7.66
C GLU A 61 -7.40 5.59 7.42
N LEU A 62 -7.77 4.86 6.37
CA LEU A 62 -7.14 3.59 6.00
C LEU A 62 -5.67 3.81 5.64
N ILE A 63 -5.41 4.84 4.84
CA ILE A 63 -4.06 5.26 4.45
C ILE A 63 -3.21 5.58 5.67
N ASP A 64 -3.74 6.35 6.62
CA ASP A 64 -3.01 6.74 7.82
C ASP A 64 -2.69 5.54 8.72
N THR A 65 -3.59 4.56 8.80
CA THR A 65 -3.32 3.30 9.51
C THR A 65 -2.26 2.46 8.82
N LEU A 66 -2.36 2.26 7.50
CA LEU A 66 -1.38 1.54 6.70
C LEU A 66 0.00 2.19 6.80
N ARG A 67 0.09 3.52 6.68
CA ARG A 67 1.34 4.28 6.79
C ARG A 67 2.03 4.02 8.13
N LYS A 68 1.28 4.00 9.23
CA LYS A 68 1.83 3.71 10.56
C LYS A 68 2.38 2.30 10.67
N ASP A 69 1.76 1.32 10.02
CA ASP A 69 2.20 -0.08 10.08
C ASP A 69 3.36 -0.37 9.13
N VAL A 70 3.35 0.21 7.92
CA VAL A 70 4.49 0.19 7.00
C VAL A 70 5.71 0.82 7.67
N LYS A 71 5.55 1.97 8.33
CA LYS A 71 6.63 2.66 9.05
C LYS A 71 7.27 1.82 10.17
N LYS A 72 6.53 0.89 10.79
CA LYS A 72 7.08 -0.01 11.82
C LYS A 72 7.90 -1.15 11.22
N SER A 73 7.69 -1.42 9.94
CA SER A 73 8.28 -2.56 9.22
C SER A 73 9.51 -2.19 8.40
N ILE A 74 9.89 -0.90 8.38
CA ILE A 74 11.07 -0.36 7.69
C ILE A 74 12.04 0.33 8.64
#